data_AF-O15660-F1
#
_entry.id   AF-O15660-F1
#
_cell.length_a   1.000
_cell.length_b   1.000
_cell.length_c   1.000
_cell.angle_alpha   90.00
_cell.angle_beta   90.00
_cell.angle_gamma   90.00
#
_symmetry.space_group_name_H-M   'P 1'
#
loop_
_entity.id
_entity.type
_entity.pdbx_description
1 polymer ?
#
loop_
_entity_poly.entity_id
_entity_poly.type
_entity_poly.pdbx_seq_one_letter_code
_entity_poly.pdbx_strand_id
1 'polypeptide(L)'
;FFWKWVHQMLHDSLDWRNELGSCIDNAKSGQCENKCNSKCECFAKWPQQKEKEWKNIVEHFKKQKDIDQKGFLAVLMKHEIVLEQVLDKDLLLKSIKDTHADAKDIEHIRKMLNVEETSGASSVSGIGGANGQNTTIDKILKH
;
A
#
# COMPACT_ATOMS: atom_id res chain seq x y z
N PHE A 1 4.24 8.66 13.09
CA PHE A 1 3.50 9.22 11.94
C PHE A 1 3.44 8.22 10.78
N PHE A 2 4.58 7.85 10.17
CA PHE A 2 4.65 6.95 9.01
C PHE A 2 3.81 5.66 9.16
N TRP A 3 4.11 4.83 10.17
CA TRP A 3 3.40 3.56 10.37
C TRP A 3 1.90 3.71 10.63
N LYS A 4 1.50 4.79 11.29
CA LYS A 4 0.07 5.10 11.49
C LYS A 4 -0.61 5.41 10.16
N TRP A 5 0.02 6.22 9.30
CA TRP A 5 -0.52 6.52 7.97
C TRP A 5 -0.60 5.26 7.11
N VAL A 6 0.45 4.43 7.12
CA VAL A 6 0.49 3.17 6.37
C VAL A 6 -0.61 2.21 6.84
N HIS A 7 -0.77 2.03 8.16
CA HIS A 7 -1.85 1.24 8.73
C HIS A 7 -3.23 1.77 8.30
N GLN A 8 -3.47 3.07 8.45
CA GLN A 8 -4.75 3.69 8.08
C GLN A 8 -5.04 3.53 6.59
N MET A 9 -4.06 3.73 5.72
CA MET A 9 -4.23 3.54 4.27
C MET A 9 -4.60 2.10 3.93
N LEU A 10 -3.93 1.11 4.52
CA LEU A 10 -4.23 -0.31 4.28
C LEU A 10 -5.59 -0.72 4.83
N HIS A 11 -5.98 -0.18 5.99
CA HIS A 11 -7.29 -0.41 6.60
C HIS A 11 -8.41 0.21 5.75
N ASP A 12 -8.27 1.49 5.37
CA ASP A 12 -9.22 2.18 4.50
C ASP A 12 -9.40 1.44 3.16
N SER A 13 -8.33 0.89 2.58
CA SER A 13 -8.40 0.07 1.36
C SER A 13 -9.26 -1.19 1.54
N LEU A 14 -9.19 -1.85 2.70
CA LEU A 14 -10.03 -3.00 3.02
C LEU A 14 -11.49 -2.60 3.18
N ASP A 15 -11.76 -1.49 3.87
CA ASP A 15 -13.11 -0.95 4.04
C ASP A 15 -13.73 -0.62 2.69
N TRP A 16 -12.99 0.06 1.81
CA TRP A 16 -13.45 0.34 0.46
C TRP A 16 -13.75 -0.93 -0.34
N ARG A 17 -12.91 -1.97 -0.24
CA ARG A 17 -13.15 -3.26 -0.91
C ARG A 17 -14.43 -3.92 -0.40
N ASN A 18 -14.70 -3.87 0.90
CA ASN A 18 -15.92 -4.41 1.49
C ASN A 18 -17.15 -3.61 1.05
N GLU A 19 -17.09 -2.28 1.12
CA GLU A 19 -18.21 -1.41 0.75
C GLU A 19 -18.55 -1.50 -0.74
N LEU A 20 -17.54 -1.42 -1.61
CA LEU A 20 -17.75 -1.51 -3.06
C LEU A 20 -18.10 -2.94 -3.48
N GLY A 21 -17.55 -3.96 -2.82
CA GLY A 21 -17.94 -5.36 -3.03
C GLY A 21 -19.43 -5.57 -2.82
N SER A 22 -19.98 -5.04 -1.72
CA SER A 22 -21.43 -5.10 -1.47
C SER A 22 -22.25 -4.41 -2.57
N CYS A 23 -21.77 -3.27 -3.08
CA CYS A 23 -22.41 -2.57 -4.19
C CYS A 23 -22.37 -3.37 -5.51
N ILE A 24 -21.25 -4.04 -5.80
CA ILE A 24 -21.11 -4.88 -6.99
C ILE A 24 -22.05 -6.09 -6.91
N ASP A 25 -22.13 -6.74 -5.75
CA ASP A 25 -23.00 -7.92 -5.59
C ASP A 25 -24.48 -7.56 -5.63
N ASN A 26 -24.85 -6.42 -5.04
CA ASN A 26 -26.20 -5.85 -5.16
C ASN A 26 -26.54 -5.46 -6.62
N ALA A 27 -25.58 -4.94 -7.38
CA ALA A 27 -25.78 -4.66 -8.80
C ALA A 27 -26.00 -5.96 -9.61
N LYS A 28 -25.27 -7.04 -9.31
CA LYS A 28 -25.48 -8.37 -9.94
C LYS A 28 -26.84 -8.97 -9.62
N SER A 29 -27.40 -8.71 -8.43
CA SER A 29 -28.76 -9.14 -8.06
C SER A 29 -29.85 -8.22 -8.59
N GLY A 30 -29.50 -7.18 -9.37
CA GLY A 30 -30.44 -6.21 -9.95
C GLY A 30 -30.89 -5.12 -8.99
N GLN A 31 -30.30 -5.03 -7.80
CA GLN A 31 -30.62 -4.07 -6.74
C GLN A 31 -29.52 -3.00 -6.64
N CYS A 32 -29.43 -2.09 -7.62
CA CYS A 32 -28.48 -0.97 -7.52
C CYS A 32 -29.07 0.18 -6.70
N GLU A 33 -28.43 0.56 -5.60
CA GLU A 33 -28.86 1.70 -4.77
C GLU A 33 -28.11 2.98 -5.14
N ASN A 34 -28.79 4.13 -5.08
CA ASN A 34 -28.17 5.45 -5.29
C ASN A 34 -26.96 5.71 -4.36
N LYS A 35 -26.96 5.09 -3.17
CA LYS A 35 -25.84 5.15 -2.22
C LYS A 35 -24.55 4.56 -2.81
N CYS A 36 -24.64 3.53 -3.66
CA CYS A 36 -23.48 2.94 -4.32
C CYS A 36 -22.83 3.91 -5.31
N ASN A 37 -23.61 4.70 -6.06
CA ASN A 37 -23.06 5.73 -6.94
C ASN A 37 -22.26 6.78 -6.13
N SER A 38 -22.82 7.26 -5.02
CA SER A 38 -22.11 8.22 -4.16
C SER A 38 -20.82 7.65 -3.53
N LYS A 39 -20.84 6.36 -3.15
CA LYS A 39 -19.65 5.66 -2.64
C LYS A 39 -18.59 5.48 -3.71
N CYS A 40 -18.96 5.10 -4.93
CA CYS A 40 -18.05 4.98 -6.06
C CYS A 40 -17.39 6.33 -6.42
N GLU A 41 -18.15 7.43 -6.43
CA GLU A 41 -17.60 8.77 -6.68
C GLU A 41 -16.63 9.23 -5.58
N CYS A 42 -16.94 8.90 -4.32
CA CYS A 42 -16.06 9.19 -3.20
C CYS A 42 -14.77 8.35 -3.29
N PHE A 43 -14.90 7.05 -3.55
CA PHE A 43 -13.76 6.17 -3.75
C PHE A 43 -12.89 6.65 -4.91
N ALA A 44 -13.44 7.06 -6.05
CA ALA A 44 -12.64 7.52 -7.18
C ALA A 44 -11.70 8.71 -6.85
N LYS A 45 -12.06 9.51 -5.84
CA LYS A 45 -11.24 10.65 -5.36
C LYS A 45 -10.22 10.23 -4.30
N TRP A 46 -10.46 9.14 -3.57
CA TRP A 46 -9.65 8.72 -2.44
C TRP A 46 -8.22 8.29 -2.86
N PRO A 47 -7.98 7.43 -3.87
CA PRO A 47 -6.63 7.09 -4.32
C PRO A 47 -5.82 8.31 -4.75
N GLN A 48 -6.45 9.27 -5.42
CA GLN A 48 -5.76 10.50 -5.86
C GLN A 48 -5.29 11.35 -4.67
N GLN A 49 -6.07 11.39 -3.59
CA GLN A 49 -5.65 12.06 -2.37
C GLN A 49 -4.49 11.29 -1.70
N LYS A 50 -4.61 9.96 -1.61
CA LYS A 50 -3.58 9.11 -0.99
C LYS A 50 -2.28 9.08 -1.77
N GLU A 51 -2.31 9.16 -3.10
CA GLU A 51 -1.12 9.31 -3.95
C GLU A 51 -0.37 10.62 -3.65
N LYS A 52 -1.10 11.73 -3.46
CA LYS A 52 -0.50 13.02 -3.08
C LYS A 52 0.12 12.97 -1.68
N GLU A 53 -0.60 12.40 -0.71
CA GLU A 53 -0.08 12.18 0.65
C GLU A 53 1.18 11.30 0.61
N TRP A 54 1.13 10.20 -0.14
CA TRP A 54 2.23 9.25 -0.28
C TRP A 54 3.46 9.89 -0.91
N LYS A 55 3.28 10.66 -1.99
CA LYS A 55 4.38 11.38 -2.63
C LYS A 55 5.10 12.31 -1.65
N ASN A 56 4.37 13.05 -0.83
CA ASN A 56 4.96 13.92 0.19
C ASN A 56 5.73 13.11 1.25
N ILE A 57 5.22 11.94 1.64
CA ILE A 57 5.89 11.02 2.57
C ILE A 57 7.20 10.51 1.96
N VAL A 58 7.19 10.07 0.69
CA VAL A 58 8.39 9.62 -0.03
C VAL A 58 9.42 10.74 -0.17
N GLU A 59 8.99 11.95 -0.53
CA GLU A 59 9.88 13.11 -0.60
C GLU A 59 10.50 13.46 0.75
N HIS A 60 9.74 13.35 1.85
CA HIS A 60 10.28 13.53 3.19
C HIS A 60 11.26 12.41 3.55
N PHE A 61 10.91 11.16 3.24
CA PHE A 61 11.76 9.99 3.49
C PHE A 61 13.12 10.12 2.79
N LYS A 62 13.14 10.62 1.55
CA LYS A 62 14.35 10.87 0.75
C LYS A 62 15.28 11.96 1.32
N LYS A 63 14.83 12.77 2.29
CA LYS A 63 15.63 13.82 2.94
C LYS A 63 16.42 13.33 4.17
N GLN A 64 16.20 12.09 4.60
CA GLN A 64 16.91 11.48 5.73
C GLN A 64 18.41 11.35 5.42
N LYS A 65 19.28 11.97 6.22
CA LYS A 65 20.73 12.05 5.95
C LYS A 65 21.54 10.91 6.58
N ASP A 66 20.90 10.20 7.50
CA ASP A 66 21.38 9.02 8.21
C ASP A 66 21.30 7.75 7.37
N ILE A 67 20.50 7.75 6.29
CA ILE A 67 20.58 6.75 5.23
C ILE A 67 21.70 7.19 4.28
N ASP A 68 22.93 6.79 4.61
CA ASP A 68 24.13 7.15 3.85
C ASP A 68 24.77 5.95 3.14
N GLN A 69 25.30 6.20 1.95
CA GLN A 69 25.97 5.19 1.13
C GLN A 69 27.42 5.01 1.61
N LYS A 70 27.59 4.57 2.87
CA LYS A 70 28.91 4.33 3.45
C LYS A 70 29.08 2.88 3.90
N GLY A 71 30.32 2.40 3.84
CA GLY A 71 30.70 1.06 4.26
C GLY A 71 30.27 -0.05 3.31
N PHE A 72 30.39 -1.29 3.76
CA PHE A 72 30.12 -2.50 2.96
C PHE A 72 28.70 -2.57 2.39
N LEU A 73 27.72 -1.97 3.07
CA LEU A 73 26.31 -1.97 2.68
C LEU A 73 25.89 -0.73 1.88
N ALA A 74 26.83 0.12 1.44
CA ALA A 74 26.54 1.39 0.75
C ALA A 74 25.57 1.24 -0.43
N VAL A 75 25.67 0.14 -1.19
CA VAL A 75 24.80 -0.13 -2.35
C VAL A 75 23.34 -0.37 -1.92
N LEU A 76 23.10 -0.91 -0.73
CA LEU A 76 21.79 -1.16 -0.14
C LEU A 76 21.24 0.06 0.61
N MET A 77 22.11 0.98 1.05
CA MET A 77 21.75 2.21 1.76
C MET A 77 21.31 3.34 0.81
N LYS A 78 20.49 3.01 -0.19
CA LYS A 78 19.79 3.99 -1.02
C LYS A 78 18.38 4.16 -0.47
N HIS A 79 17.88 5.39 -0.37
CA HIS A 79 16.54 5.68 0.17
C HIS A 79 15.45 4.84 -0.48
N GLU A 80 15.53 4.59 -1.78
CA GLU A 80 14.53 3.82 -2.50
C GLU A 80 14.55 2.33 -2.12
N ILE A 81 15.75 1.75 -1.98
CA ILE A 81 15.94 0.35 -1.53
C ILE A 81 15.50 0.21 -0.07
N VAL A 82 15.89 1.14 0.80
CA VAL A 82 15.50 1.11 2.21
C VAL A 82 14.00 1.27 2.36
N LEU A 83 13.37 2.17 1.59
CA LEU A 83 11.92 2.35 1.62
C LEU A 83 11.19 1.09 1.16
N GLU A 84 11.67 0.45 0.09
CA GLU A 84 11.12 -0.82 -0.39
C GLU A 84 11.25 -1.93 0.66
N GLN A 85 12.41 -2.05 1.30
CA GLN A 85 12.64 -3.03 2.38
C GLN A 85 11.76 -2.78 3.60
N VAL A 86 11.61 -1.52 4.02
CA VAL A 86 10.75 -1.15 5.15
C VAL A 86 9.28 -1.48 4.87
N LEU A 87 8.86 -1.39 3.62
CA LEU A 87 7.51 -1.71 3.16
C LEU A 87 7.34 -3.16 2.69
N ASP A 88 8.38 -3.99 2.84
CA ASP A 88 8.26 -5.42 2.63
C ASP A 88 7.20 -5.98 3.57
N LYS A 89 6.39 -6.90 3.06
CA LYS A 89 5.20 -7.42 3.74
C LYS A 89 5.46 -7.94 5.14
N ASP A 90 6.56 -8.67 5.36
CA ASP A 90 6.84 -9.25 6.68
C ASP A 90 7.19 -8.16 7.70
N LEU A 91 8.01 -7.18 7.28
CA LEU A 91 8.42 -6.06 8.13
C LEU A 91 7.27 -5.06 8.34
N LEU A 92 6.46 -4.82 7.31
CA LEU A 92 5.25 -4.01 7.34
C LEU A 92 4.25 -4.55 8.37
N LEU A 93 3.89 -5.83 8.26
CA LEU A 93 2.91 -6.47 9.16
C LEU A 93 3.41 -6.47 10.61
N LYS A 94 4.70 -6.72 10.82
CA LYS A 94 5.32 -6.64 12.15
C LYS A 94 5.24 -5.22 12.71
N SER A 95 5.62 -4.23 11.92
CA SER A 95 5.64 -2.83 12.34
C SER A 95 4.22 -2.29 12.63
N ILE A 96 3.22 -2.70 11.85
CA ILE A 96 1.81 -2.39 12.10
C ILE A 96 1.32 -3.04 13.40
N LYS A 97 1.65 -4.32 13.62
CA LYS A 97 1.29 -5.04 14.86
C LYS A 97 1.83 -4.34 16.11
N ASP A 98 3.06 -3.85 16.04
CA ASP A 98 3.71 -3.17 17.16
C ASP A 98 3.10 -1.77 17.45
N THR A 99 2.25 -1.24 16.56
CA THR A 99 1.57 0.07 16.73
C THR A 99 0.15 0.01 17.34
N HIS A 100 -0.23 -1.12 17.96
CA HIS A 100 -1.56 -1.38 18.55
C HIS A 100 -2.70 -1.65 17.56
N ALA A 101 -2.42 -2.23 16.39
CA ALA A 101 -3.46 -2.70 15.47
C ALA A 101 -4.17 -3.98 15.97
N ASP A 102 -5.46 -4.12 15.68
CA ASP A 102 -6.26 -5.31 16.04
C ASP A 102 -5.76 -6.55 15.29
N ALA A 103 -5.78 -7.72 15.94
CA ALA A 103 -5.30 -8.96 15.34
C ALA A 103 -6.07 -9.37 14.07
N LYS A 104 -7.37 -9.07 14.01
CA LYS A 104 -8.21 -9.33 12.83
C LYS A 104 -7.87 -8.39 11.68
N ASP A 105 -7.61 -7.12 11.98
CA ASP A 105 -7.19 -6.14 10.97
C ASP A 105 -5.87 -6.56 10.32
N ILE A 106 -4.90 -7.01 11.12
CA ILE A 106 -3.63 -7.52 10.61
C ILE A 106 -3.82 -8.74 9.71
N GLU A 107 -4.72 -9.66 10.08
CA GLU A 107 -5.03 -10.84 9.26
C GLU A 107 -5.65 -10.44 7.91
N HIS A 108 -6.59 -9.50 7.92
CA HIS A 108 -7.23 -8.99 6.70
C HIS A 108 -6.23 -8.26 5.80
N ILE A 109 -5.37 -7.41 6.37
CA ILE A 109 -4.30 -6.72 5.63
C ILE A 109 -3.37 -7.75 5.00
N ARG A 110 -2.96 -8.79 5.76
CA ARG A 110 -2.11 -9.87 5.23
C ARG A 110 -2.76 -10.57 4.03
N LYS A 111 -4.07 -10.88 4.12
CA LYS A 111 -4.81 -11.50 3.00
C LYS A 111 -4.84 -10.59 1.77
N MET A 112 -5.10 -9.30 1.95
CA MET A 112 -5.08 -8.32 0.85
C MET A 112 -3.71 -8.27 0.16
N LEU A 113 -2.62 -8.20 0.93
CA LEU A 113 -1.27 -8.17 0.40
C LEU A 113 -0.91 -9.46 -0.38
N ASN A 114 -1.38 -10.63 0.07
CA ASN A 114 -1.20 -11.88 -0.67
C ASN A 114 -1.92 -11.88 -2.04
N VAL A 115 -3.13 -11.31 -2.11
CA VAL A 115 -3.90 -11.24 -3.36
C VAL A 115 -3.16 -10.39 -4.39
N GLU A 116 -2.58 -9.27 -3.95
CA GLU A 116 -1.82 -8.37 -4.82
C GLU A 116 -0.50 -8.97 -5.31
N GLU A 117 0.15 -9.82 -4.50
CA GLU A 117 1.32 -10.61 -4.96
C GLU A 117 0.95 -11.58 -6.07
N THR A 118 -0.23 -12.22 -6.00
CA THR A 118 -0.68 -13.19 -7.01
C THR A 118 -1.17 -12.57 -8.32
N SER A 119 -1.68 -11.33 -8.31
CA SER A 119 -2.05 -10.59 -9.52
C SER A 119 -0.86 -9.89 -10.21
N GLY A 120 0.31 -9.88 -9.56
CA GLY A 120 1.55 -9.24 -10.04
C GLY A 120 2.63 -10.20 -10.58
N ALA A 121 2.27 -11.40 -11.06
CA ALA A 121 3.23 -12.34 -11.65
C ALA A 121 3.76 -11.84 -13.01
N SER A 122 4.70 -10.89 -12.95
CA SER A 122 5.79 -10.76 -13.92
C SER A 122 7.10 -10.83 -13.14
N SER A 123 7.78 -11.95 -13.34
CA SER A 123 9.11 -12.28 -12.88
C SER A 123 10.13 -11.18 -13.17
N VAL A 124 10.95 -10.79 -12.18
CA VAL A 124 12.37 -10.46 -12.40
C VAL A 124 13.18 -10.84 -11.15
N SER A 125 13.74 -12.06 -11.17
CA SER A 125 15.10 -12.26 -10.65
C SER A 125 16.04 -11.65 -11.68
N GLY A 126 16.65 -10.52 -11.38
CA GLY A 126 17.53 -9.83 -12.31
C GLY A 126 17.92 -8.45 -11.82
N ILE A 127 19.19 -8.32 -11.45
CA ILE A 127 19.87 -7.03 -11.29
C ILE A 127 19.88 -6.37 -12.68
N GLY A 128 19.00 -5.40 -12.93
CA GLY A 128 19.02 -4.63 -14.17
C GLY A 128 17.68 -3.99 -14.56
N GLY A 129 17.58 -2.68 -14.34
CA GLY A 129 16.78 -1.75 -15.15
C GLY A 129 15.28 -1.98 -15.24
N ALA A 130 14.52 -1.38 -14.32
CA ALA A 130 13.14 -0.98 -14.58
C ALA A 130 12.91 0.45 -14.07
N ASN A 131 12.41 1.30 -14.96
CA ASN A 131 12.00 2.67 -14.70
C ASN A 131 10.96 2.69 -13.56
N GLY A 132 11.32 3.29 -12.41
CA GLY A 132 10.44 3.50 -11.26
C GLY A 132 10.26 2.28 -10.36
N GLN A 133 11.05 2.19 -9.30
CA GLN A 133 10.81 1.23 -8.21
C GLN A 133 9.44 1.54 -7.57
N ASN A 134 8.48 0.62 -7.71
CA ASN A 134 7.14 0.74 -7.12
C ASN A 134 7.11 -0.02 -5.80
N THR A 135 6.96 0.69 -4.68
CA THR A 135 6.80 0.09 -3.36
C THR A 135 5.48 -0.69 -3.25
N THR A 136 5.30 -1.47 -2.18
CA THR A 136 4.02 -2.15 -1.87
C THR A 136 2.84 -1.18 -1.88
N ILE A 137 3.03 0.05 -1.36
CA ILE A 137 1.99 1.09 -1.34
C ILE A 137 1.70 1.62 -2.75
N ASP A 138 2.72 1.79 -3.58
CA ASP A 138 2.54 2.23 -4.97
C ASP A 138 1.76 1.19 -5.81
N LYS A 139 1.90 -0.10 -5.50
CA LYS A 139 1.15 -1.18 -6.16
C LYS A 139 -0.34 -1.10 -5.79
N ILE A 140 -0.63 -0.97 -4.49
CA ILE A 140 -2.01 -0.90 -3.97
C ILE A 140 -2.75 0.35 -4.47
N LEU A 141 -2.08 1.51 -4.57
CA LEU A 141 -2.72 2.74 -5.06
C LEU A 141 -3.00 2.74 -6.57
N LYS A 142 -2.37 1.85 -7.34
CA LYS A 142 -2.56 1.72 -8.79
C LYS A 142 -3.61 0.66 -9.18
N HIS A 143 -4.03 -0.18 -8.24
CA HIS A 143 -5.01 -1.25 -8.42
C HIS A 143 -6.44 -0.76 -8.17
#